data_AF-A0A2C9CGH6-F1
#
_entry.id   AF-A0A2C9CGH6-F1
#
_cell.length_a   1.000
_cell.length_b   1.000
_cell.length_c   1.000
_cell.angle_alpha   90.00
_cell.angle_beta   90.00
_cell.angle_gamma   90.00
#
_symmetry.space_group_name_H-M   'P 1'
#
loop_
_entity.id
_entity.type
_entity.pdbx_description
1 polymer ?
#
loop_
_entity_poly.entity_id
_entity_poly.type
_entity_poly.pdbx_seq_one_letter_code
_entity_poly.pdbx_strand_id
1 'polypeptide(L)'
;MLFQVFIDRDIEQTLPAVKETIEGKTVFFVDDNVLTTCFDNGITEELVKRLAKRKPLRAVFRDSSYGSDSVKINLERIFKILSPCTDVRSI
;
A
#
# COMPACT_ATOMS: atom_id res chain seq x y z
N MET A 1 -18.36 34.18 -22.88
CA MET A 1 -18.40 32.71 -22.83
C MET A 1 -16.99 32.22 -22.55
N LEU A 2 -16.71 31.75 -21.33
CA LEU A 2 -15.47 31.03 -21.00
C LEU A 2 -15.85 29.95 -19.98
N PHE A 3 -15.95 28.73 -20.47
CA PHE A 3 -16.06 27.50 -19.69
C PHE A 3 -14.82 27.39 -18.81
N GLN A 4 -14.97 27.66 -17.52
CA GLN A 4 -13.98 27.26 -16.52
C GLN A 4 -14.09 25.76 -16.35
N VAL A 5 -13.17 25.10 -17.03
CA VAL A 5 -12.54 23.81 -16.75
C VAL A 5 -13.02 23.22 -15.42
N PHE A 6 -13.75 22.12 -15.56
CA PHE A 6 -14.11 21.19 -14.52
C PHE A 6 -13.01 21.08 -13.46
N ILE A 7 -13.33 21.57 -12.26
CA ILE A 7 -12.71 21.11 -11.02
C ILE A 7 -13.23 19.68 -10.82
N ASP A 8 -12.64 18.71 -11.51
CA ASP A 8 -12.77 17.30 -11.14
C ASP A 8 -11.84 17.04 -9.95
N ARG A 9 -12.17 17.69 -8.82
CA ARG A 9 -11.79 17.26 -7.47
C ARG A 9 -12.96 16.54 -6.81
N ASP A 10 -13.62 15.69 -7.58
CA ASP A 10 -14.74 14.86 -7.15
C ASP A 10 -14.52 13.40 -7.55
N ILE A 11 -13.27 12.92 -7.47
CA ILE A 11 -13.07 11.49 -7.25
C ILE A 11 -13.27 11.28 -5.75
N GLU A 12 -14.54 11.36 -5.35
CA GLU A 12 -15.00 10.72 -4.14
C GLU A 12 -14.41 9.32 -4.07
N GLN A 13 -13.97 8.95 -2.87
CA GLN A 13 -13.37 7.69 -2.46
C GLN A 13 -14.31 6.48 -2.74
N THR A 14 -14.58 6.17 -4.01
CA THR A 14 -15.53 5.16 -4.48
C THR A 14 -14.86 3.91 -5.05
N LEU A 15 -13.53 3.83 -4.99
CA LEU A 15 -12.85 2.57 -5.25
C LEU A 15 -13.12 1.62 -4.06
N PRO A 16 -13.64 0.40 -4.30
CA PRO A 16 -13.94 -0.53 -3.22
C PRO A 16 -12.65 -0.84 -2.47
N ALA A 17 -12.60 -0.45 -1.20
CA ALA A 17 -11.50 -0.73 -0.30
C ALA A 17 -11.89 -1.90 0.61
N VAL A 18 -11.24 -3.05 0.42
CA VAL A 18 -11.39 -4.21 1.29
C VAL A 18 -10.37 -4.10 2.41
N LYS A 19 -10.85 -4.08 3.66
CA LYS A 19 -9.98 -4.22 4.83
C LYS A 19 -9.80 -5.69 5.16
N GLU A 20 -8.56 -6.12 5.32
CA GLU A 20 -8.20 -7.47 5.75
C GLU A 20 -7.21 -7.37 6.91
N THR A 21 -7.38 -8.24 7.89
CA THR A 21 -6.42 -8.33 9.01
C THR A 21 -5.38 -9.38 8.68
N ILE A 22 -4.12 -8.95 8.50
CA ILE A 22 -2.98 -9.80 8.19
C ILE A 22 -1.95 -9.63 9.31
N GLU A 23 -1.48 -10.71 9.94
CA GLU A 23 -0.55 -10.65 11.08
C GLU A 23 -1.04 -9.75 12.23
N GLY A 24 -2.36 -9.69 12.44
CA GLY A 24 -2.98 -8.81 13.44
C GLY A 24 -2.92 -7.31 13.08
N LYS A 25 -2.55 -6.98 11.83
CA LYS A 25 -2.48 -5.62 11.29
C LYS A 25 -3.57 -5.38 10.27
N THR A 26 -4.15 -4.18 10.30
CA THR A 26 -5.20 -3.81 9.35
C THR A 26 -4.59 -3.34 8.03
N VAL A 27 -4.84 -4.09 6.97
CA VAL A 27 -4.40 -3.80 5.61
C VAL A 27 -5.61 -3.45 4.75
N PHE A 28 -5.49 -2.42 3.94
CA PHE A 28 -6.52 -2.00 2.99
C PHE A 28 -6.07 -2.31 1.57
N PHE A 29 -6.92 -3.03 0.84
CA PHE A 29 -6.78 -3.34 -0.58
C PHE A 29 -7.81 -2.53 -1.35
N VAL A 30 -7.34 -1.61 -2.18
CA VAL A 30 -8.17 -0.72 -2.99
C VAL A 30 -8.18 -1.25 -4.42
N ASP A 31 -9.38 -1.29 -5.01
CA ASP A 31 -9.60 -1.65 -6.42
C ASP A 31 -9.00 -3.01 -6.77
N ASP A 32 -9.48 -4.07 -6.11
CA ASP A 32 -9.06 -5.46 -6.35
C ASP A 32 -7.52 -5.68 -6.33
N ASN A 33 -6.85 -5.13 -5.29
CA ASN A 33 -5.39 -5.24 -5.07
C ASN A 33 -4.52 -4.40 -6.04
N VAL A 34 -5.12 -3.40 -6.72
CA VAL A 34 -4.35 -2.35 -7.42
C VAL A 34 -3.51 -1.54 -6.44
N LEU A 35 -4.08 -1.13 -5.31
CA LEU A 35 -3.36 -0.38 -4.28
C LEU A 35 -3.53 -1.05 -2.92
N THR A 36 -2.41 -1.38 -2.29
CA THR A 36 -2.40 -1.99 -0.96
C THR A 36 -1.72 -1.06 0.02
N THR A 37 -2.35 -0.79 1.17
CA THR A 37 -1.79 0.09 2.21
C THR A 37 -2.02 -0.47 3.60
N CYS A 38 -1.05 -0.25 4.48
CA CYS A 38 -1.15 -0.61 5.90
C CYS A 38 -0.89 0.64 6.73
N PHE A 39 -1.90 1.06 7.50
CA PHE A 39 -1.82 2.21 8.42
C PHE A 39 -1.52 1.80 9.86
N ASP A 40 -1.52 0.49 10.14
CA ASP A 40 -1.20 -0.06 11.45
C ASP A 40 0.29 0.06 11.75
N ASN A 41 0.64 0.33 13.00
CA ASN A 41 2.02 0.54 13.42
C ASN A 41 2.70 -0.79 13.77
N GLY A 42 4.02 -0.84 13.69
CA GLY A 42 4.77 -2.07 13.95
C GLY A 42 4.68 -3.05 12.78
N ILE A 43 4.76 -2.53 11.55
CA ILE A 43 4.87 -3.35 10.33
C ILE A 43 6.13 -4.22 10.45
N THR A 44 5.95 -5.52 10.28
CA THR A 44 7.01 -6.53 10.32
C THR A 44 7.38 -6.99 8.92
N GLU A 45 8.57 -7.57 8.76
CA GLU A 45 8.98 -8.18 7.49
C GLU A 45 8.04 -9.30 7.05
N GLU A 46 7.43 -10.02 7.99
CA GLU A 46 6.48 -11.08 7.68
C GLU A 46 5.23 -10.53 6.99
N LEU A 47 4.68 -9.42 7.53
CA LEU A 47 3.58 -8.71 6.87
C LEU A 47 3.98 -8.26 5.46
N VAL A 48 5.15 -7.64 5.32
CA VAL A 48 5.66 -7.19 4.02
C VAL A 48 5.78 -8.36 3.02
N LYS A 49 6.30 -9.51 3.46
CA LYS A 49 6.37 -10.73 2.62
C LYS A 49 4.99 -11.22 2.19
N ARG A 50 3.99 -11.19 3.09
CA ARG A 50 2.61 -11.57 2.77
C ARG A 50 2.00 -10.62 1.72
N LEU A 51 2.19 -9.32 1.90
CA LEU A 51 1.72 -8.29 0.96
C LEU A 51 2.43 -8.40 -0.38
N ALA A 52 3.73 -8.61 -0.37
CA ALA A 52 4.50 -8.82 -1.59
C ALA A 52 4.02 -10.07 -2.35
N LYS A 53 3.71 -11.19 -1.67
CA LYS A 53 3.15 -12.39 -2.31
C LYS A 53 1.78 -12.17 -2.98
N ARG A 54 1.01 -11.17 -2.54
CA ARG A 54 -0.26 -10.77 -3.18
C ARG A 54 -0.03 -10.05 -4.51
N LYS A 55 1.22 -9.67 -4.83
CA LYS A 55 1.61 -8.98 -6.07
C LYS A 55 0.72 -7.78 -6.42
N PRO A 56 0.51 -6.82 -5.49
CA PRO A 56 -0.28 -5.63 -5.81
C PRO A 56 0.41 -4.80 -6.90
N LEU A 57 -0.34 -3.97 -7.61
CA LEU A 57 0.26 -3.02 -8.57
C LEU A 57 1.03 -1.92 -7.83
N ARG A 58 0.50 -1.46 -6.70
CA ARG A 58 1.12 -0.45 -5.85
C ARG A 58 0.97 -0.80 -4.37
N ALA A 59 2.04 -0.64 -3.60
CA ALA A 59 2.04 -0.80 -2.15
C ALA A 59 2.52 0.49 -1.47
N VAL A 60 1.69 1.05 -0.58
CA VAL A 60 2.02 2.28 0.14
C VAL A 60 2.08 1.99 1.63
N PHE A 61 3.15 2.46 2.25
CA PHE A 61 3.38 2.31 3.68
C PHE A 61 3.73 3.65 4.29
N ARG A 62 3.41 3.83 5.56
CA ARG A 62 3.83 5.03 6.29
C ARG A 62 5.17 4.80 6.96
N ASP A 63 6.08 5.75 6.85
CA ASP A 63 7.42 5.70 7.43
C ASP A 63 7.39 5.49 8.96
N SER A 64 6.44 6.13 9.64
CA SER A 64 6.27 5.97 11.09
C SER A 64 5.62 4.64 11.50
N SER A 65 5.09 3.86 10.54
CA SER A 65 4.39 2.61 10.82
C SER A 65 5.33 1.40 10.81
N TYR A 66 6.57 1.56 10.35
CA TYR A 66 7.58 0.49 10.42
C TYR A 66 7.93 0.14 11.86
N GLY A 67 8.01 -1.17 12.16
CA GLY A 67 8.47 -1.63 13.48
C GLY A 67 9.97 -1.43 13.71
N SER A 68 10.76 -1.25 12.64
CA SER A 68 12.20 -1.01 12.69
C SER A 68 12.70 -0.51 11.33
N ASP A 69 13.80 0.25 11.30
CA ASP A 69 14.50 0.66 10.07
C ASP A 69 14.91 -0.53 9.18
N SER A 70 15.21 -1.68 9.79
CA SER A 70 15.51 -2.92 9.06
C SER A 70 14.35 -3.34 8.15
N VAL A 71 13.09 -3.15 8.59
CA VAL A 71 11.91 -3.48 7.79
C VAL A 71 11.83 -2.58 6.57
N LYS A 72 12.07 -1.28 6.73
CA LYS A 72 12.09 -0.30 5.64
C LYS A 72 13.15 -0.65 4.59
N ILE A 73 14.38 -0.96 5.04
CA ILE A 73 15.48 -1.37 4.17
C ILE A 73 15.17 -2.70 3.45
N ASN A 74 14.55 -3.64 4.16
CA ASN A 74 14.24 -4.96 3.61
C ASN A 74 13.04 -4.95 2.67
N LEU A 75 12.12 -4.00 2.84
CA LEU A 75 10.86 -3.93 2.11
C LEU A 75 11.06 -3.83 0.60
N GLU A 76 11.89 -2.90 0.12
CA GLU A 76 12.19 -2.77 -1.32
C GLU A 76 12.79 -4.06 -1.89
N ARG A 77 13.66 -4.73 -1.13
CA ARG A 77 14.27 -5.99 -1.53
C ARG A 77 13.25 -7.13 -1.59
N ILE A 78 12.38 -7.24 -0.58
CA ILE A 78 11.33 -8.27 -0.51
C ILE A 78 10.39 -8.12 -1.71
N PHE A 79 9.93 -6.91 -2.00
CA PHE A 79 9.11 -6.66 -3.17
C PHE A 79 9.86 -6.92 -4.47
N LYS A 80 11.13 -6.51 -4.63
CA LYS A 80 11.92 -6.85 -5.83
C LYS A 80 12.02 -8.36 -6.09
N ILE A 81 12.15 -9.18 -5.05
CA ILE A 81 12.29 -10.64 -5.19
C ILE A 81 10.93 -11.31 -5.48
N LEU A 82 9.88 -10.90 -4.77
CA LEU A 82 8.58 -11.57 -4.85
C LEU A 82 7.67 -11.00 -5.94
N SER A 83 7.77 -9.68 -6.16
CA SER A 83 6.90 -8.86 -7.00
C SER A 83 7.65 -7.67 -7.61
N PRO A 84 8.59 -7.92 -8.54
CA PRO A 84 9.41 -6.86 -9.15
C PRO A 84 8.61 -5.79 -9.90
N CYS A 85 7.35 -6.09 -10.26
CA CYS A 85 6.45 -5.18 -10.94
C CYS A 85 5.64 -4.28 -9.99
N THR A 86 5.69 -4.50 -8.68
CA THR A 86 4.95 -3.67 -7.70
C THR A 86 5.66 -2.35 -7.47
N ASP A 87 4.94 -1.25 -7.59
CA ASP A 87 5.39 0.09 -7.20
C ASP A 87 5.28 0.26 -5.69
N VAL A 88 6.40 0.32 -4.98
CA VAL A 88 6.40 0.45 -3.52
C VAL A 88 6.78 1.87 -3.12
N ARG A 89 5.96 2.51 -2.29
CA ARG A 89 6.22 3.86 -1.78
C ARG A 89 6.09 3.93 -0.27
N SER A 90 7.02 4.63 0.36
CA SER A 90 6.94 5.02 1.78
C SER A 90 6.68 6.52 1.88
N ILE A 91 5.75 6.92 2.75
CA ILE A 91 5.33 8.33 2.97
C ILE A 91 5.32 8.73 4.44
#